data_AF-A0A383B8U0-F1
#
_entry.id   AF-A0A383B8U0-F1
#
_cell.length_a   1.000
_cell.length_b   1.000
_cell.length_c   1.000
_cell.angle_alpha   90.00
_cell.angle_beta   90.00
_cell.angle_gamma   90.00
#
_symmetry.space_group_name_H-M   'P 1'
#
loop_
_entity.id
_entity.type
_entity.pdbx_description
1 polymer ?
#
loop_
_entity_poly.entity_id
_entity_poly.type
_entity_poly.pdbx_seq_one_letter_code
_entity_poly.pdbx_strand_id
1 'polypeptide(L)' 'MTEQKIIGKGTWIDKLAHELIEREKQLGRKTDLVRVESGLGASGIPHIGSLGDAVRAYGVKLALENLGYK' A
#
# COMPACT_ATOMS: atom_id res chain seq x y z
N MET A 1 -25.68 -14.48 -7.62
CA MET A 1 -24.43 -14.22 -6.88
C MET A 1 -23.76 -13.05 -7.55
N THR A 2 -23.50 -11.94 -6.85
CA THR A 2 -22.71 -10.83 -7.40
C THR A 2 -21.26 -11.30 -7.57
N GLU A 3 -20.71 -11.24 -8.78
CA GLU A 3 -19.30 -11.53 -9.01
C GLU A 3 -18.43 -10.61 -8.16
N GLN A 4 -17.50 -11.20 -7.40
CA GLN A 4 -16.51 -10.42 -6.66
C GLN A 4 -15.46 -9.93 -7.64
N LYS A 5 -15.34 -8.60 -7.76
CA LYS A 5 -14.29 -7.96 -8.56
C LYS A 5 -12.92 -8.24 -7.94
N ILE A 6 -12.02 -8.86 -8.70
CA ILE A 6 -10.63 -9.06 -8.31
C ILE A 6 -9.82 -7.82 -8.73
N ILE A 7 -9.03 -7.28 -7.80
CA ILE A 7 -8.13 -6.14 -8.02
C ILE A 7 -6.69 -6.65 -7.97
N GLY A 8 -5.88 -6.33 -8.97
CA GLY A 8 -4.47 -6.73 -9.02
C GLY A 8 -4.31 -8.25 -8.88
N LYS A 9 -3.56 -8.70 -7.87
CA LYS A 9 -3.34 -10.12 -7.57
C LYS A 9 -4.42 -10.72 -6.65
N GLY A 10 -5.47 -9.97 -6.34
CA GLY A 10 -6.55 -10.42 -5.45
C GLY A 10 -6.18 -10.40 -3.97
N THR A 11 -5.14 -9.66 -3.57
CA THR A 11 -4.75 -9.52 -2.17
C THR A 11 -5.46 -8.33 -1.51
N TRP A 12 -5.49 -8.33 -0.18
CA TRP A 12 -6.00 -7.17 0.57
C TRP A 12 -5.15 -5.91 0.37
N ILE A 13 -3.86 -6.06 0.04
CA ILE A 13 -2.94 -4.95 -0.23
C ILE A 13 -3.30 -4.28 -1.57
N ASP A 14 -3.65 -5.08 -2.59
CA ASP A 14 -4.11 -4.56 -3.88
C ASP A 14 -5.37 -3.71 -3.71
N LYS A 15 -6.31 -4.17 -2.89
CA LYS A 15 -7.53 -3.42 -2.56
C LYS A 15 -7.20 -2.11 -1.84
N LEU A 16 -6.33 -2.15 -0.83
CA LEU A 16 -5.91 -0.96 -0.08
C LEU A 16 -5.27 0.09 -1.00
N ALA A 17 -4.34 -0.32 -1.87
CA ALA A 17 -3.69 0.58 -2.82
C ALA A 17 -4.70 1.20 -3.80
N HIS A 18 -5.67 0.40 -4.29
CA HIS A 18 -6.72 0.89 -5.17
C HIS A 18 -7.61 1.93 -4.49
N GLU A 19 -8.10 1.64 -3.28
CA GLU A 19 -8.95 2.56 -2.52
C GLU A 19 -8.22 3.85 -2.13
N LEU A 20 -6.92 3.78 -1.81
CA LEU A 20 -6.08 4.94 -1.56
C LEU A 20 -6.03 5.86 -2.77
N ILE A 21 -5.75 5.32 -3.95
CA ILE A 21 -5.69 6.10 -5.20
C ILE A 21 -7.05 6.72 -5.55
N GLU A 22 -8.14 5.96 -5.44
CA GLU A 22 -9.48 6.49 -5.73
C GLU A 22 -9.85 7.62 -4.77
N ARG A 23 -9.48 7.52 -3.49
CA ARG A 23 -9.63 8.61 -2.53
C ARG A 23 -8.81 9.84 -2.92
N GLU A 24 -7.54 9.71 -3.27
CA GLU A 24 -6.72 10.86 -3.66
C GLU A 24 -7.27 11.57 -4.92
N LYS A 25 -7.79 10.81 -5.89
CA LYS A 25 -8.51 11.36 -7.05
C LYS A 25 -9.79 12.09 -6.66
N GLN A 26 -10.60 11.53 -5.78
CA GLN A 26 -11.82 12.18 -5.26
C GLN A 26 -11.50 13.50 -4.54
N LEU A 27 -10.36 13.57 -3.86
CA LEU A 27 -9.86 14.78 -3.20
C LEU A 27 -9.17 15.77 -4.16
N GLY A 28 -9.04 15.44 -5.44
CA GLY A 28 -8.37 16.28 -6.44
C GLY A 28 -6.86 16.44 -6.22
N ARG A 29 -6.23 15.49 -5.51
CA ARG A 29 -4.78 15.53 -5.22
C ARG A 29 -4.00 14.83 -6.32
N LYS A 30 -2.77 15.32 -6.54
CA LYS A 30 -1.86 14.73 -7.52
C LYS A 30 -1.36 13.37 -7.02
N THR A 31 -1.43 12.37 -7.89
CA THR A 31 -0.95 11.01 -7.65
C THR A 31 0.31 10.69 -8.47
N ASP A 32 1.01 11.72 -8.96
CA ASP A 32 2.22 11.58 -9.80
C ASP A 32 3.38 10.91 -9.04
N LEU A 33 3.36 11.00 -7.71
CA LEU A 33 4.30 10.35 -6.81
C LEU A 33 3.62 10.03 -5.48
N VAL A 34 3.57 8.75 -5.12
CA VAL A 34 3.00 8.26 -3.87
C VAL A 34 4.11 7.61 -3.04
N ARG A 35 4.37 8.14 -1.85
CA ARG A 35 5.39 7.60 -0.94
C ARG A 35 4.74 6.72 0.11
N VAL A 36 5.28 5.52 0.29
CA VAL A 36 5.03 4.70 1.47
C VAL A 36 6.08 4.99 2.53
N GLU A 37 5.71 4.78 3.78
CA GLU A 37 6.59 4.96 4.92
C GLU A 37 6.49 3.73 5.83
N SER A 38 7.61 3.39 6.47
CA SER A 38 7.64 2.45 7.59
C SER A 38 8.45 3.05 8.73
N GLY A 39 8.02 2.82 9.96
CA GLY A 39 8.69 3.33 11.16
C GLY A 39 9.35 2.22 11.96
N LEU A 40 10.47 2.57 12.62
CA LEU A 40 11.12 1.70 13.60
C LEU A 40 11.60 2.54 14.78
N GLY A 41 11.28 2.11 16.00
CA GLY A 41 11.81 2.72 17.22
C GLY A 41 13.32 2.48 17.37
N ALA A 42 14.10 3.54 17.56
CA ALA A 42 15.55 3.48 17.70
C ALA A 42 16.03 3.04 19.11
N SER A 43 15.12 2.65 20.00
CA SER A 43 15.41 2.32 21.40
C SER A 43 15.88 0.89 21.63
N GLY A 44 15.95 0.04 20.60
CA GLY A 44 16.28 -1.37 20.75
C GLY A 44 16.63 -2.07 19.45
N ILE A 45 16.96 -3.37 19.56
CA ILE A 45 17.31 -4.22 18.41
C ILE A 45 16.02 -4.59 17.66
N PRO A 46 15.97 -4.46 16.32
CA PRO A 46 14.83 -4.89 15.53
C PRO A 46 14.48 -6.37 15.78
N HIS A 47 13.19 -6.66 15.86
CA HIS A 47 12.68 -8.03 15.97
C HIS A 47 11.62 -8.32 14.89
N ILE A 48 11.16 -9.56 14.79
CA ILE A 48 10.25 -9.98 13.71
C ILE A 48 8.96 -9.13 13.64
N GLY A 49 8.47 -8.68 14.79
CA GLY A 49 7.30 -7.80 14.86
C GLY A 49 7.58 -6.41 14.28
N SER A 50 8.77 -5.85 14.56
CA SER A 50 9.15 -4.53 14.04
C SER A 50 9.47 -4.56 12.54
N LEU A 51 9.92 -5.71 12.01
CA LEU A 51 10.08 -5.92 10.56
C LEU A 51 8.73 -5.90 9.81
N GLY A 52 7.64 -6.32 10.46
CA GLY A 52 6.32 -6.40 9.85
C GLY A 52 5.81 -5.07 9.30
N ASP A 53 6.23 -3.95 9.88
CA ASP A 53 5.87 -2.63 9.36
C ASP A 53 6.52 -2.33 8.01
N ALA A 54 7.84 -2.53 7.91
CA ALA A 54 8.60 -2.38 6.67
C ALA A 54 8.08 -3.28 5.55
N VAL A 55 7.75 -4.55 5.87
CA VAL A 55 7.21 -5.49 4.88
C VAL A 55 5.85 -5.06 4.37
N ARG A 56 4.95 -4.57 5.24
CA ARG A 56 3.63 -4.08 4.82
C ARG A 56 3.75 -2.83 3.96
N ALA A 57 4.56 -1.85 4.36
CA ALA A 57 4.81 -0.63 3.59
C ALA A 57 5.36 -0.97 2.19
N TYR A 58 6.34 -1.88 2.13
CA TYR A 58 6.89 -2.34 0.86
C TYR A 58 5.85 -3.10 0.01
N GLY A 59 4.99 -3.90 0.63
CA GLY A 59 3.87 -4.54 -0.05
C GLY A 59 2.92 -3.53 -0.71
N VAL A 60 2.56 -2.45 0.00
CA VAL A 60 1.73 -1.37 -0.55
C VAL A 60 2.43 -0.69 -1.73
N LYS A 61 3.74 -0.44 -1.63
CA LYS A 61 4.53 0.11 -2.74
C LYS A 61 4.44 -0.77 -3.99
N LEU A 62 4.62 -2.08 -3.84
CA LEU A 62 4.50 -3.01 -4.96
C LEU A 62 3.08 -3.03 -5.55
N ALA A 63 2.05 -2.93 -4.71
CA ALA A 63 0.67 -2.87 -5.18
C ALA A 63 0.38 -1.57 -5.96
N LEU A 64 0.90 -0.43 -5.49
CA LEU A 64 0.80 0.86 -6.20
C LEU A 64 1.50 0.81 -7.56
N GLU A 65 2.69 0.22 -7.64
CA GLU A 65 3.42 0.02 -8.89
C GLU A 65 2.66 -0.90 -9.86
N ASN A 66 2.05 -1.99 -9.36
CA ASN A 66 1.22 -2.86 -10.18
C ASN A 66 -0.02 -2.13 -10.75
N LEU A 67 -0.51 -1.10 -10.06
CA LEU A 67 -1.60 -0.23 -10.53
C LEU A 67 -1.10 0.87 -11.48
N GLY A 68 0.20 0.97 -11.73
CA GLY A 68 0.81 1.96 -12.63
C GLY A 68 1.20 3.29 -11.98
N TYR A 69 1.25 3.34 -10.64
CA TYR A 69 1.67 4.53 -9.90
C TYR A 69 3.14 4.46 -9.49
N LYS A 70 3.77 5.62 -9.35
CA LYS A 70 5.17 5.78 -8.96
C LYS A 70 5.31 6.10 -7.47
#